data_AF-A0A351G0H9-F1
#
_entry.id   AF-A0A351G0H9-F1
#
_cell.length_a   1.000
_cell.length_b   1.000
_cell.length_c   1.000
_cell.angle_alpha   90.00
_cell.angle_beta   90.00
_cell.angle_gamma   90.00
#
_symmetry.space_group_name_H-M   'P 1'
#
loop_
_entity.id
_entity.type
_entity.pdbx_description
1 polymer ?
#
loop_
_entity_poly.entity_id
_entity_poly.type
_entity_poly.pdbx_seq_one_letter_code
_entity_poly.pdbx_strand_id
1 'polypeptide(L)'
;MFWRTSFSPDGNVMECRKFDPRIGGRGGATVGELYHSQDKQRGSLMRECDLPAWRCLGLDCCGWGGATDGAYHTELPDHFLFQEPENVELVKSETFGHARDAAYPMAIGHEWDIRLDTLRKMTRNVPDGAELPEEPAGITTLATGKRYGGALTIDYFTNNAPPIAGVCAELIYWKRPTGGRVFHAGSIAAGSALSADPKWQTVMRNVLHHFGVQPKRS
;
A
#
# COMPACT_ATOMS: atom_id res chain seq x y z
N MET A 1 -5.71 4.45 0.08
CA MET A 1 -6.52 5.42 0.87
C MET A 1 -5.58 6.52 1.32
N PHE A 2 -5.72 7.76 0.83
CA PHE A 2 -4.72 8.80 1.08
C PHE A 2 -5.34 10.16 1.39
N TRP A 3 -6.16 10.69 0.49
CA TRP A 3 -6.90 11.94 0.69
C TRP A 3 -8.30 11.69 1.26
N ARG A 4 -8.69 12.44 2.30
CA ARG A 4 -10.07 12.46 2.78
C ARG A 4 -10.96 13.18 1.77
N THR A 5 -12.12 12.61 1.52
CA THR A 5 -13.18 13.21 0.70
C THR A 5 -14.48 13.26 1.49
N SER A 6 -15.37 14.17 1.12
CA SER A 6 -16.76 14.19 1.53
C SER A 6 -17.66 14.34 0.30
N PHE A 7 -18.96 14.07 0.45
CA PHE A 7 -19.92 14.14 -0.64
C PHE A 7 -21.12 15.01 -0.25
N SER A 8 -21.74 15.67 -1.24
CA SER A 8 -23.02 16.36 -1.06
C SER A 8 -24.13 15.38 -0.67
N PRO A 9 -25.24 15.82 -0.07
CA PRO A 9 -26.33 14.93 0.35
C PRO A 9 -26.91 14.05 -0.78
N ASP A 10 -26.86 14.54 -2.02
CA ASP A 10 -27.30 13.82 -3.22
C ASP A 10 -26.19 13.00 -3.90
N GLY A 11 -24.95 13.03 -3.37
CA GLY A 11 -23.79 12.30 -3.88
C GLY A 11 -23.16 12.86 -5.16
N ASN A 12 -23.67 13.97 -5.70
CA ASN A 12 -23.23 14.48 -7.01
C ASN A 12 -21.96 15.33 -6.96
N VAL A 13 -21.57 15.86 -5.79
CA VAL A 13 -20.38 16.70 -5.63
C VAL A 13 -19.46 16.09 -4.58
N MET A 14 -18.25 15.73 -5.01
CA MET A 14 -17.16 15.32 -4.11
C MET A 14 -16.30 16.53 -3.72
N GLU A 15 -16.13 16.77 -2.43
CA GLU A 15 -15.20 17.78 -1.89
C GLU A 15 -13.90 17.11 -1.42
N CYS A 16 -12.76 17.69 -1.80
CA CYS A 16 -11.43 17.29 -1.35
C CYS A 16 -10.53 18.52 -1.21
N ARG A 17 -10.04 18.78 0.00
CA ARG A 17 -9.12 19.89 0.28
C ARG A 17 -7.74 19.32 0.59
N LYS A 18 -6.72 19.69 -0.20
CA LYS A 18 -5.38 19.08 -0.14
C LYS A 18 -4.33 20.11 0.27
N PHE A 19 -3.68 19.88 1.41
CA PHE A 19 -2.55 20.68 1.88
C PHE A 19 -1.22 20.01 1.57
N ASP A 20 -0.15 20.80 1.61
CA ASP A 20 1.25 20.40 1.40
C ASP A 20 1.58 19.97 -0.05
N PRO A 21 2.12 20.90 -0.86
CA PRO A 21 2.57 20.62 -2.23
C PRO A 21 3.62 19.51 -2.34
N ARG A 22 4.38 19.23 -1.27
CA ARG A 22 5.42 18.18 -1.28
C ARG A 22 4.79 16.79 -1.43
N ILE A 23 3.54 16.64 -0.99
CA ILE A 23 2.80 15.37 -1.04
C ILE A 23 1.57 15.40 -1.95
N GLY A 24 1.54 16.32 -2.91
CA GLY A 24 0.46 16.43 -3.91
C GLY A 24 -0.69 17.36 -3.50
N GLY A 25 -0.50 18.18 -2.46
CA GLY A 25 -1.39 19.26 -2.07
C GLY A 25 -1.32 20.50 -2.97
N ARG A 26 -2.22 21.46 -2.73
CA ARG A 26 -2.28 22.74 -3.47
C ARG A 26 -1.45 23.80 -2.74
N GLY A 27 -0.57 24.51 -3.45
CA GLY A 27 0.29 25.55 -2.87
C GLY A 27 -0.44 26.77 -2.28
N GLY A 28 -1.66 27.04 -2.73
CA GLY A 28 -2.51 28.10 -2.19
C GLY A 28 -3.41 27.68 -1.03
N ALA A 29 -3.39 26.41 -0.61
CA ALA A 29 -4.20 25.95 0.51
C ALA A 29 -3.50 26.26 1.84
N THR A 30 -4.22 26.85 2.78
CA THR A 30 -3.74 27.05 4.16
C THR A 30 -4.34 26.02 5.10
N VAL A 31 -3.68 25.75 6.23
CA VAL A 31 -4.16 24.78 7.24
C VAL A 31 -5.56 25.14 7.78
N GLY A 32 -5.85 26.44 7.92
CA GLY A 32 -7.14 26.94 8.41
C GLY A 32 -8.31 26.67 7.46
N GLU A 33 -8.04 26.37 6.19
CA GLU A 33 -9.06 26.21 5.15
C GLU A 33 -9.34 24.75 4.81
N LEU A 34 -8.79 23.80 5.57
CA LEU A 34 -8.89 22.37 5.24
C LEU A 34 -10.18 21.71 5.71
N TYR A 35 -11.03 22.40 6.46
CA TYR A 35 -12.32 21.86 6.88
C TYR A 35 -13.29 21.82 5.71
N HIS A 36 -13.85 20.64 5.45
CA HIS A 36 -14.79 20.46 4.37
C HIS A 36 -16.09 21.21 4.67
N SER A 37 -16.62 21.90 3.67
CA SER A 37 -17.86 22.65 3.80
C SER A 37 -19.08 21.76 4.00
N GLN A 38 -19.04 20.54 3.45
CA GLN A 38 -20.14 19.58 3.46
C GLN A 38 -20.39 18.95 4.85
N ASP A 39 -19.33 18.62 5.60
CA ASP A 39 -19.45 17.93 6.89
C ASP A 39 -18.76 18.63 8.07
N LYS A 40 -18.11 19.77 7.81
CA LYS A 40 -17.34 20.57 8.79
C LYS A 40 -16.19 19.83 9.46
N GLN A 41 -15.75 18.69 8.91
CA GLN A 41 -14.62 17.94 9.43
C GLN A 41 -13.33 18.28 8.69
N ARG A 42 -12.20 18.04 9.35
CA ARG A 42 -10.85 18.26 8.82
C ARG A 42 -10.63 17.40 7.56
N GLY A 43 -10.21 18.02 6.45
CA GLY A 43 -9.86 17.40 5.15
C GLY A 43 -8.40 16.95 5.03
N SER A 44 -7.80 16.98 3.84
CA SER A 44 -6.38 16.61 3.60
C SER A 44 -6.10 15.12 3.81
N LEU A 45 -4.86 14.76 4.20
CA LEU A 45 -4.43 13.39 4.37
C LEU A 45 -5.29 12.67 5.42
N MET A 46 -5.79 11.48 5.08
CA MET A 46 -6.65 10.71 5.97
C MET A 46 -5.96 10.37 7.30
N ARG A 47 -4.64 10.14 7.28
CA ARG A 47 -3.85 9.91 8.51
C ARG A 47 -3.80 11.12 9.46
N GLU A 48 -3.89 12.33 8.93
CA GLU A 48 -4.03 13.57 9.73
C GLU A 48 -5.46 13.79 10.24
N CYS A 49 -6.42 13.01 9.73
CA CYS A 49 -7.83 13.07 10.09
C CYS A 49 -8.25 11.95 11.04
N ASP A 50 -7.29 11.27 11.70
CA ASP A 50 -7.51 10.05 12.50
C ASP A 50 -8.17 8.89 11.71
N LEU A 51 -8.02 8.89 10.38
CA LEU A 51 -8.52 7.86 9.47
C LEU A 51 -7.39 7.21 8.65
N PRO A 52 -6.24 6.85 9.23
CA PRO A 52 -5.11 6.32 8.46
C PRO A 52 -5.44 5.00 7.75
N ALA A 53 -4.80 4.77 6.60
CA ALA A 53 -5.09 3.61 5.75
C ALA A 53 -4.78 2.28 6.45
N TRP A 54 -3.70 2.25 7.24
CA TRP A 54 -3.21 1.04 7.90
C TRP A 54 -4.24 0.42 8.86
N ARG A 55 -5.18 1.22 9.43
CA ARG A 55 -6.26 0.69 10.29
C ARG A 55 -7.23 -0.22 9.54
N CYS A 56 -7.38 -0.02 8.24
CA CYS A 56 -8.31 -0.77 7.39
C CYS A 56 -7.59 -1.76 6.46
N LEU A 57 -6.43 -1.36 5.92
CA LEU A 57 -5.75 -2.06 4.83
C LEU A 57 -4.44 -2.74 5.27
N GLY A 58 -3.96 -2.47 6.49
CA GLY A 58 -2.70 -3.01 7.03
C GLY A 58 -1.43 -2.32 6.53
N LEU A 59 -1.51 -1.53 5.45
CA LEU A 59 -0.42 -0.71 4.93
C LEU A 59 -0.82 0.78 4.86
N ASP A 60 0.18 1.66 4.77
CA ASP A 60 0.01 3.09 4.50
C ASP A 60 1.02 3.58 3.46
N CYS A 61 0.73 4.73 2.85
CA CYS A 61 1.50 5.28 1.75
C CYS A 61 2.91 5.68 2.19
N CYS A 62 3.90 5.21 1.43
CA CYS A 62 5.32 5.45 1.64
C CYS A 62 5.97 6.18 0.46
N GLY A 63 5.32 6.29 -0.69
CA GLY A 63 5.85 7.11 -1.77
C GLY A 63 5.30 6.80 -3.14
N TRP A 64 5.87 7.48 -4.12
CA TRP A 64 5.49 7.39 -5.53
C TRP A 64 6.62 7.81 -6.47
N GLY A 65 6.48 7.41 -7.73
CA GLY A 65 7.45 7.68 -8.80
C GLY A 65 6.89 7.32 -10.18
N GLY A 66 7.53 7.82 -11.24
CA GLY A 66 7.00 7.68 -12.60
C GLY A 66 7.12 6.28 -13.23
N ALA A 67 8.04 5.44 -12.76
CA ALA A 67 8.37 4.17 -13.41
C ALA A 67 7.86 2.93 -12.64
N THR A 68 7.69 1.83 -13.37
CA THR A 68 7.24 0.50 -12.92
C THR A 68 8.32 -0.55 -13.10
N ASP A 69 9.37 -0.41 -12.34
CA ASP A 69 10.68 -1.05 -12.55
C ASP A 69 11.16 -1.85 -11.33
N GLY A 70 10.25 -2.29 -10.47
CA GLY A 70 10.57 -3.16 -9.34
C GLY A 70 9.70 -4.42 -9.29
N ALA A 71 10.19 -5.40 -8.54
CA ALA A 71 9.59 -6.72 -8.37
C ALA A 71 9.39 -7.04 -6.88
N TYR A 72 8.53 -8.01 -6.59
CA TYR A 72 8.47 -8.63 -5.28
C TYR A 72 9.66 -9.54 -5.06
N HIS A 73 10.15 -9.61 -3.83
CA HIS A 73 11.10 -10.59 -3.34
C HIS A 73 10.44 -11.42 -2.24
N THR A 74 10.34 -12.72 -2.46
CA THR A 74 9.59 -13.63 -1.57
C THR A 74 10.21 -13.69 -0.18
N GLU A 75 9.39 -13.46 0.86
CA GLU A 75 9.81 -13.56 2.26
C GLU A 75 9.35 -14.86 2.93
N LEU A 76 8.13 -15.30 2.65
CA LEU A 76 7.52 -16.48 3.29
C LEU A 76 6.95 -17.45 2.25
N PRO A 77 7.81 -18.22 1.54
CA PRO A 77 7.37 -19.13 0.47
C PRO A 77 6.37 -20.19 0.93
N ASP A 78 6.47 -20.64 2.19
CA ASP A 78 5.62 -21.71 2.74
C ASP A 78 4.24 -21.22 3.22
N HIS A 79 3.92 -19.92 3.06
CA HIS A 79 2.62 -19.40 3.44
C HIS A 79 1.51 -20.02 2.58
N PHE A 80 0.36 -20.35 3.17
CA PHE A 80 -0.72 -21.09 2.47
C PHE A 80 -1.17 -20.42 1.15
N LEU A 81 -1.12 -19.08 1.06
CA LEU A 81 -1.43 -18.35 -0.19
C LEU A 81 -0.49 -18.66 -1.36
N PHE A 82 0.68 -19.22 -1.10
CA PHE A 82 1.66 -19.64 -2.11
C PHE A 82 1.65 -21.15 -2.34
N GLN A 83 0.84 -21.89 -1.58
CA GLN A 83 0.82 -23.36 -1.59
C GLN A 83 -0.53 -23.92 -2.05
N GLU A 84 -1.63 -23.25 -1.70
CA GLU A 84 -2.99 -23.75 -1.90
C GLU A 84 -3.92 -22.69 -2.49
N PRO A 85 -4.91 -23.09 -3.32
CA PRO A 85 -5.12 -24.43 -3.89
C PRO A 85 -4.11 -24.81 -4.99
N GLU A 86 -3.38 -23.84 -5.54
CA GLU A 86 -2.34 -24.06 -6.55
C GLU A 86 -0.97 -23.73 -5.95
N ASN A 87 0.00 -24.65 -6.07
CA ASN A 87 1.36 -24.37 -5.63
C ASN A 87 2.03 -23.38 -6.60
N VAL A 88 2.50 -22.25 -6.08
CA VAL A 88 3.17 -21.19 -6.87
C VAL A 88 4.65 -21.51 -7.12
N GLU A 89 5.20 -22.45 -6.35
CA GLU A 89 6.61 -22.89 -6.41
C GLU A 89 7.58 -21.71 -6.19
N LEU A 90 7.24 -20.80 -5.28
CA LEU A 90 8.12 -19.72 -4.86
C LEU A 90 9.15 -20.23 -3.85
N VAL A 91 10.39 -19.75 -3.95
CA VAL A 91 11.42 -19.95 -2.91
C VAL A 91 11.82 -18.62 -2.27
N LYS A 92 12.44 -18.67 -1.09
CA LYS A 92 12.90 -17.48 -0.36
C LYS A 92 13.80 -16.63 -1.25
N SER A 93 13.58 -15.31 -1.25
CA SER A 93 14.29 -14.29 -2.04
C SER A 93 14.06 -14.36 -3.55
N GLU A 94 13.33 -15.33 -4.08
CA GLU A 94 12.96 -15.37 -5.49
C GLU A 94 12.12 -14.15 -5.86
N THR A 95 12.37 -13.62 -7.06
CA THR A 95 11.60 -12.51 -7.60
C THR A 95 10.35 -12.97 -8.34
N PHE A 96 9.27 -12.22 -8.19
CA PHE A 96 8.04 -12.36 -8.96
C PHE A 96 7.33 -11.00 -9.07
N GLY A 97 6.19 -10.97 -9.74
CA GLY A 97 5.48 -9.76 -10.12
C GLY A 97 6.14 -9.09 -11.32
N HIS A 98 6.58 -9.84 -12.32
CA HIS A 98 7.19 -9.27 -13.55
C HIS A 98 7.00 -10.21 -14.75
N ALA A 99 7.09 -9.68 -15.97
CA ALA A 99 7.14 -10.52 -17.16
C ALA A 99 8.43 -11.37 -17.19
N ARG A 100 8.48 -12.32 -18.14
CA ARG A 100 9.62 -13.23 -18.31
C ARG A 100 10.95 -12.46 -18.34
N ASP A 101 11.99 -13.04 -17.73
CA ASP A 101 13.35 -12.48 -17.68
C ASP A 101 13.42 -11.10 -16.98
N ALA A 102 12.59 -10.89 -15.96
CA ALA A 102 12.49 -9.62 -15.21
C ALA A 102 12.13 -8.40 -16.08
N ALA A 103 11.33 -8.63 -17.12
CA ALA A 103 10.87 -7.59 -18.04
C ALA A 103 9.55 -6.93 -17.59
N TYR A 104 9.15 -5.89 -18.31
CA TYR A 104 7.85 -5.23 -18.13
C TYR A 104 6.69 -6.11 -18.62
N PRO A 105 5.49 -5.98 -18.01
CA PRO A 105 5.18 -5.13 -16.85
C PRO A 105 5.78 -5.66 -15.55
N MET A 106 6.14 -4.75 -14.62
CA MET A 106 6.54 -5.12 -13.26
C MET A 106 5.58 -4.59 -12.19
N ALA A 107 5.52 -5.28 -11.05
CA ALA A 107 4.52 -5.11 -10.02
C ALA A 107 4.79 -3.94 -9.08
N ILE A 108 6.03 -3.45 -8.99
CA ILE A 108 6.40 -2.37 -8.06
C ILE A 108 6.66 -1.08 -8.84
N GLY A 109 5.85 -0.07 -8.55
CA GLY A 109 6.00 1.26 -9.12
C GLY A 109 4.71 2.07 -9.13
N HIS A 110 4.77 3.26 -9.74
CA HIS A 110 3.77 4.32 -9.63
C HIS A 110 3.59 4.85 -8.21
N GLU A 111 3.00 4.06 -7.31
CA GLU A 111 2.80 4.42 -5.90
C GLU A 111 2.91 3.15 -5.06
N TRP A 112 3.38 3.28 -3.83
CA TRP A 112 3.60 2.14 -2.95
C TRP A 112 3.30 2.40 -1.48
N ASP A 113 2.84 1.32 -0.86
CA ASP A 113 2.44 1.25 0.54
C ASP A 113 3.28 0.19 1.28
N ILE A 114 3.64 0.50 2.51
CA ILE A 114 4.38 -0.40 3.41
C ILE A 114 3.68 -0.50 4.76
N ARG A 115 4.13 -1.44 5.59
CA ARG A 115 3.64 -1.64 6.95
C ARG A 115 3.91 -0.42 7.82
N LEU A 116 3.05 -0.23 8.82
CA LEU A 116 3.24 0.82 9.80
C LEU A 116 4.52 0.57 10.61
N ASP A 117 4.86 -0.69 10.91
CA ASP A 117 6.14 -1.03 11.54
C ASP A 117 7.35 -0.56 10.72
N THR A 118 7.30 -0.71 9.39
CA THR A 118 8.35 -0.23 8.49
C THR A 118 8.39 1.30 8.43
N LEU A 119 7.23 1.98 8.31
CA LEU A 119 7.13 3.45 8.36
C LEU A 119 7.68 4.03 9.67
N ARG A 120 7.36 3.40 10.81
CA ARG A 120 7.88 3.81 12.13
C ARG A 120 9.40 3.79 12.16
N LYS A 121 10.03 2.76 11.59
CA LYS A 121 11.49 2.64 11.49
C LYS A 121 12.10 3.68 10.55
N MET A 122 11.35 4.13 9.55
CA MET A 122 11.77 5.19 8.63
C MET A 122 11.64 6.59 9.24
N THR A 123 10.67 6.80 10.13
CA THR A 123 10.48 8.08 10.83
C THR A 123 11.59 8.35 11.82
N ARG A 124 12.40 9.36 11.54
CA ARG A 124 13.50 9.81 12.42
C ARG A 124 13.13 10.99 13.30
N ASN A 125 12.22 11.83 12.83
CA ASN A 125 11.81 13.06 13.50
C ASN A 125 10.31 13.00 13.77
N VAL A 126 9.95 12.84 15.05
CA VAL A 126 8.57 12.92 15.51
C VAL A 126 8.31 14.37 15.93
N PRO A 127 7.31 15.07 15.37
CA PRO A 127 6.98 16.43 15.77
C PRO A 127 6.64 16.54 17.26
N ASP A 128 6.92 17.69 17.87
CA ASP A 128 6.61 17.96 19.27
C ASP A 128 5.12 17.74 19.57
N GLY A 129 4.84 16.94 20.60
CA GLY A 129 3.48 16.59 21.00
C GLY A 129 2.79 15.54 20.12
N ALA A 130 3.46 15.01 19.10
CA ALA A 130 2.98 13.88 18.30
C ALA A 130 3.56 12.56 18.81
N GLU A 131 2.84 11.47 18.52
CA GLU A 131 3.30 10.11 18.77
C GLU A 131 3.18 9.28 17.50
N LEU A 132 4.08 8.30 17.35
CA LEU A 132 3.93 7.28 16.32
C LEU A 132 2.91 6.23 16.78
N PRO A 133 1.93 5.84 15.95
CA PRO A 133 0.93 4.84 16.31
C PRO A 133 1.51 3.42 16.25
N GLU A 134 1.01 2.51 17.08
CA GLU A 134 1.42 1.10 17.05
C GLU A 134 0.69 0.32 15.96
N GLU A 135 1.40 -0.63 15.35
CA GLU A 135 0.82 -1.51 14.33
C GLU A 135 -0.07 -2.58 14.98
N PRO A 136 -1.28 -2.84 14.45
CA PRO A 136 -2.12 -3.91 14.97
C PRO A 136 -1.48 -5.29 14.73
N ALA A 137 -1.75 -6.22 15.65
CA ALA A 137 -1.29 -7.59 15.54
C ALA A 137 -1.88 -8.33 14.32
N GLY A 138 -1.22 -9.42 13.91
CA GLY A 138 -1.71 -10.37 12.91
C GLY A 138 -1.33 -10.07 11.46
N ILE A 139 -0.54 -9.02 11.21
CA ILE A 139 -0.01 -8.69 9.87
C ILE A 139 1.23 -9.54 9.58
N THR A 140 1.22 -10.22 8.44
CA THR A 140 2.32 -11.06 7.94
C THR A 140 2.82 -10.51 6.62
N THR A 141 4.12 -10.18 6.52
CA THR A 141 4.77 -9.80 5.25
C THR A 141 5.11 -11.07 4.46
N LEU A 142 4.50 -11.23 3.29
CA LEU A 142 4.69 -12.37 2.39
C LEU A 142 5.85 -12.16 1.42
N ALA A 143 6.03 -10.92 0.96
CA ALA A 143 7.11 -10.51 0.07
C ALA A 143 7.40 -9.01 0.24
N THR A 144 8.64 -8.60 -0.03
CA THR A 144 9.02 -7.18 -0.07
C THR A 144 9.18 -6.72 -1.52
N GLY A 145 8.50 -5.64 -1.89
CA GLY A 145 8.67 -4.98 -3.17
C GLY A 145 9.89 -4.07 -3.13
N LYS A 146 10.85 -4.30 -4.02
CA LYS A 146 12.09 -3.52 -4.08
C LYS A 146 12.26 -2.82 -5.41
N ARG A 147 12.84 -1.62 -5.33
CA ARG A 147 13.17 -0.75 -6.46
C ARG A 147 14.50 -0.08 -6.19
N TYR A 148 15.34 0.06 -7.22
CA TYR A 148 16.62 0.74 -7.12
C TYR A 148 16.59 2.06 -7.91
N GLY A 149 16.25 3.18 -7.24
CA GLY A 149 16.48 4.54 -7.75
C GLY A 149 15.33 5.55 -7.62
N GLY A 150 15.68 6.84 -7.77
CA GLY A 150 14.92 7.97 -8.35
C GLY A 150 13.53 8.37 -7.83
N ALA A 151 12.99 7.70 -6.82
CA ALA A 151 11.61 7.90 -6.38
C ALA A 151 11.47 8.66 -5.06
N LEU A 152 10.34 9.35 -4.87
CA LEU A 152 10.01 9.95 -3.59
C LEU A 152 9.69 8.83 -2.60
N THR A 153 10.31 8.90 -1.43
CA THR A 153 9.99 8.05 -0.29
C THR A 153 9.79 8.95 0.92
N ILE A 154 8.68 8.75 1.63
CA ILE A 154 8.28 9.56 2.78
C ILE A 154 8.08 8.69 4.02
N ASP A 155 8.28 9.31 5.18
CA ASP A 155 7.98 8.71 6.48
C ASP A 155 6.51 8.93 6.91
N TYR A 156 6.18 8.48 8.12
CA TYR A 156 4.83 8.62 8.68
C TYR A 156 4.32 10.07 8.74
N PHE A 157 5.22 11.05 8.88
CA PHE A 157 4.89 12.47 8.96
C PHE A 157 5.17 13.22 7.64
N THR A 158 5.23 12.51 6.51
CA THR A 158 5.46 13.06 5.15
C THR A 158 6.85 13.63 4.90
N ASN A 159 7.82 13.44 5.80
CA ASN A 159 9.18 13.89 5.55
C ASN A 159 9.88 12.93 4.59
N ASN A 160 10.71 13.47 3.71
CA ASN A 160 11.56 12.64 2.86
C ASN A 160 12.42 11.71 3.73
N ALA A 161 12.37 10.42 3.44
CA ALA A 161 13.12 9.41 4.16
C ALA A 161 13.67 8.38 3.16
N PRO A 162 14.91 7.89 3.36
CA PRO A 162 15.43 6.81 2.52
C PRO A 162 14.68 5.51 2.80
N PRO A 163 14.43 4.66 1.78
CA PRO A 163 13.85 3.34 2.00
C PRO A 163 14.81 2.45 2.79
N ILE A 164 14.26 1.54 3.60
CA ILE A 164 15.05 0.55 4.35
C ILE A 164 15.36 -0.62 3.42
N ALA A 165 16.65 -0.89 3.18
CA ALA A 165 17.10 -2.01 2.35
C ALA A 165 16.45 -2.07 0.94
N GLY A 166 16.11 -0.90 0.38
CA GLY A 166 15.47 -0.77 -0.94
C GLY A 166 13.99 -1.18 -0.97
N VAL A 167 13.38 -1.48 0.18
CA VAL A 167 11.95 -1.80 0.30
C VAL A 167 11.15 -0.53 0.04
N CYS A 168 10.27 -0.60 -0.96
CA CYS A 168 9.31 0.46 -1.27
C CYS A 168 7.86 -0.03 -1.18
N ALA A 169 7.59 -1.33 -1.33
CA ALA A 169 6.25 -1.89 -1.12
C ALA A 169 6.32 -3.13 -0.22
N GLU A 170 5.22 -3.48 0.43
CA GLU A 170 5.09 -4.77 1.12
C GLU A 170 3.84 -5.51 0.64
N LEU A 171 4.00 -6.79 0.29
CA LEU A 171 2.90 -7.71 0.05
C LEU A 171 2.53 -8.36 1.38
N ILE A 172 1.31 -8.13 1.87
CA ILE A 172 0.89 -8.63 3.18
C ILE A 172 -0.36 -9.50 3.12
N TYR A 173 -0.48 -10.34 4.15
CA TYR A 173 -1.73 -10.93 4.58
C TYR A 173 -1.98 -10.60 6.05
N TRP A 174 -3.19 -10.16 6.36
CA TRP A 174 -3.58 -9.73 7.70
C TRP A 174 -4.83 -10.48 8.15
N LYS A 175 -4.72 -11.18 9.28
CA LYS A 175 -5.88 -11.63 10.06
C LYS A 175 -6.20 -10.54 11.08
N ARG A 176 -7.31 -9.82 10.86
CA ARG A 176 -7.66 -8.67 11.70
C ARG A 176 -8.08 -9.15 13.10
N PRO A 177 -7.62 -8.51 14.19
CA PRO A 177 -8.06 -8.85 15.54
C PRO A 177 -9.57 -8.75 15.74
N THR A 178 -10.22 -7.84 15.00
CA THR A 178 -11.67 -7.62 15.02
C THR A 178 -12.46 -8.54 14.06
N GLY A 179 -11.78 -9.50 13.44
CA GLY A 179 -12.37 -10.39 12.44
C GLY A 179 -12.22 -9.89 10.99
N GLY A 180 -12.29 -10.84 10.07
CA GLY A 180 -12.00 -10.61 8.65
C GLY A 180 -10.52 -10.75 8.31
N ARG A 181 -10.22 -10.65 7.01
CA ARG A 181 -8.89 -10.86 6.45
C ARG A 181 -8.62 -9.82 5.37
N VAL A 182 -7.37 -9.38 5.26
CA VAL A 182 -6.91 -8.46 4.20
C VAL A 182 -5.74 -9.09 3.49
N PHE A 183 -5.75 -9.00 2.16
CA PHE A 183 -4.58 -9.20 1.32
C PHE A 183 -4.29 -7.87 0.63
N HIS A 184 -3.05 -7.40 0.68
CA HIS A 184 -2.69 -6.10 0.14
C HIS A 184 -1.38 -6.20 -0.66
N ALA A 185 -1.41 -5.78 -1.92
CA ALA A 185 -0.30 -5.89 -2.85
C ALA A 185 0.78 -4.80 -2.67
N GLY A 186 0.43 -3.69 -2.01
CA GLY A 186 1.39 -2.65 -1.62
C GLY A 186 1.90 -1.79 -2.77
N SER A 187 1.39 -1.95 -3.98
CA SER A 187 1.80 -1.18 -5.14
C SER A 187 0.65 -1.05 -6.14
N ILE A 188 0.50 0.14 -6.74
CA ILE A 188 -0.46 0.36 -7.84
C ILE A 188 -0.13 -0.54 -9.04
N ALA A 189 1.15 -0.65 -9.39
CA ALA A 189 1.60 -1.38 -10.57
C ALA A 189 1.40 -2.90 -10.47
N ALA A 190 1.06 -3.42 -9.28
CA ALA A 190 0.83 -4.85 -9.06
C ALA A 190 -0.29 -5.38 -9.97
N GLY A 191 -1.28 -4.56 -10.29
CA GLY A 191 -2.33 -4.94 -11.24
C GLY A 191 -1.81 -5.19 -12.66
N SER A 192 -0.81 -4.42 -13.11
CA SER A 192 -0.26 -4.55 -14.46
C SER A 192 0.47 -5.88 -14.67
N ALA A 193 1.22 -6.33 -13.67
CA ALA A 193 1.96 -7.59 -13.73
C ALA A 193 1.06 -8.83 -13.88
N LEU A 194 -0.23 -8.75 -13.50
CA LEU A 194 -1.18 -9.86 -13.67
C LEU A 194 -1.36 -10.28 -15.14
N SER A 195 -1.10 -9.39 -16.08
CA SER A 195 -1.19 -9.71 -17.51
C SER A 195 -0.05 -10.61 -18.01
N ALA A 196 1.07 -10.72 -17.27
CA ALA A 196 2.30 -11.29 -17.80
C ALA A 196 2.99 -12.31 -16.88
N ASP A 197 2.72 -12.30 -15.57
CA ASP A 197 3.39 -13.18 -14.61
C ASP A 197 2.48 -14.34 -14.15
N PRO A 198 2.77 -15.59 -14.56
CA PRO A 198 2.02 -16.76 -14.10
C PRO A 198 2.05 -16.99 -12.59
N LYS A 199 3.17 -16.67 -11.91
CA LYS A 199 3.26 -16.84 -10.44
C LYS A 199 2.35 -15.85 -9.76
N TRP A 200 2.39 -14.58 -10.15
CA TRP A 200 1.49 -13.56 -9.60
C TRP A 200 0.01 -13.82 -9.89
N GLN A 201 -0.32 -14.31 -11.09
CA GLN A 201 -1.67 -14.77 -11.42
C GLN A 201 -2.13 -15.89 -10.47
N THR A 202 -1.25 -16.85 -10.19
CA THR A 202 -1.54 -18.00 -9.31
C THR A 202 -1.75 -17.53 -7.87
N VAL A 203 -0.89 -16.64 -7.35
CA VAL A 203 -1.10 -16.00 -6.03
C VAL A 203 -2.48 -15.35 -5.94
N MET A 204 -2.90 -14.60 -6.95
CA MET A 204 -4.21 -13.95 -6.94
C MET A 204 -5.36 -14.96 -6.98
N ARG A 205 -5.25 -16.05 -7.75
CA ARG A 205 -6.25 -17.14 -7.71
C ARG A 205 -6.33 -17.77 -6.33
N ASN A 206 -5.20 -18.00 -5.67
CA ASN A 206 -5.15 -18.54 -4.32
C ASN A 206 -5.80 -17.62 -3.29
N VAL A 207 -5.50 -16.32 -3.35
CA VAL A 207 -6.15 -15.31 -2.52
C VAL A 207 -7.67 -15.35 -2.71
N LEU A 208 -8.15 -15.29 -3.94
CA LEU A 208 -9.58 -15.32 -4.25
C LEU A 208 -10.25 -16.60 -3.73
N HIS A 209 -9.62 -17.76 -3.93
CA HIS A 209 -10.09 -19.03 -3.40
C HIS A 209 -10.26 -18.98 -1.88
N HIS A 210 -9.22 -18.57 -1.14
CA HIS A 210 -9.28 -18.49 0.32
C HIS A 210 -10.23 -17.41 0.83
N PHE A 211 -10.58 -16.43 -0.01
CA PHE A 211 -11.59 -15.40 0.27
C PHE A 211 -13.02 -15.87 -0.09
N GLY A 212 -13.18 -17.13 -0.52
CA GLY A 212 -14.48 -17.76 -0.78
C GLY A 212 -15.04 -17.46 -2.17
N VAL A 213 -14.24 -16.89 -3.07
CA VAL A 213 -14.66 -16.64 -4.46
C VAL A 213 -14.73 -17.97 -5.19
N GLN A 214 -15.93 -18.32 -5.65
CA GLN A 214 -16.16 -19.51 -6.47
C GLN A 214 -15.94 -19.16 -7.94
N PRO A 215 -15.16 -19.96 -8.70
CA PRO A 215 -15.10 -19.82 -10.14
C PRO A 215 -16.51 -19.93 -10.73
N LYS A 216 -16.89 -19.03 -11.65
CA LYS A 216 -18.07 -19.28 -12.48
C LYS A 216 -17.78 -20.53 -13.32
N ARG A 217 -18.59 -21.57 -13.14
CA ARG A 217 -18.60 -22.72 -14.06
C ARG A 217 -18.97 -22.17 -15.44
N SER A 218 -18.03 -22.26 -16.38
CA SER A 218 -18.26 -22.06 -17.81
C SER A 218 -19.04 -23.24 -18.39
#